data_AF-A0A090W4T9-F1
#
_entry.id   AF-A0A090W4T9-F1
#
_cell.length_a   1.000
_cell.length_b   1.000
_cell.length_c   1.000
_cell.angle_alpha   90.00
_cell.angle_beta   90.00
_cell.angle_gamma   90.00
#
_symmetry.space_group_name_H-M   'P 1'
#
loop_
_entity.id
_entity.type
_entity.pdbx_description
1 polymer ?
#
loop_
_entity_poly.entity_id
_entity_poly.type
_entity_poly.pdbx_seq_one_letter_code
_entity_poly.pdbx_strand_id
1 'polypeptide(L)' 'MYIVAKRFLKDANDAEDVVQEAFIKAFSKLHQYKAEVTFGAWLKRIVVNKSIDFLKSKNNS' A
#
# COMPACT_ATOMS: atom_id res chain seq x y z
N MET A 1 -3.99 5.34 -5.92
CA MET A 1 -3.23 4.68 -4.85
C MET A 1 -2.30 5.65 -4.14
N TYR A 2 -1.50 6.45 -4.86
CA TYR A 2 -0.70 7.54 -4.27
C TYR A 2 -1.47 8.47 -3.33
N ILE A 3 -2.62 9.01 -3.75
CA ILE A 3 -3.46 9.85 -2.89
C ILE A 3 -3.94 9.11 -1.62
N VAL A 4 -4.12 7.79 -1.70
CA VAL A 4 -4.46 6.99 -0.51
C VAL A 4 -3.25 6.94 0.43
N ALA A 5 -2.07 6.59 -0.07
CA ALA A 5 -0.84 6.58 0.74
C ALA A 5 -0.53 7.96 1.35
N LYS A 6 -0.64 9.05 0.57
CA LYS A 6 -0.45 10.44 1.04
C LYS A 6 -1.38 10.88 2.18
N ARG A 7 -2.53 10.23 2.35
CA ARG A 7 -3.42 10.50 3.50
C ARG A 7 -2.85 9.94 4.80
N PHE A 8 -2.00 8.91 4.73
CA PHE A 8 -1.32 8.31 5.87
C PHE A 8 0.10 8.87 6.03
N LEU A 9 0.81 9.02 4.91
CA LEU A 9 2.21 9.41 4.83
C LEU A 9 2.29 10.87 4.38
N LYS A 10 2.66 11.76 5.31
CA LYS A 10 2.72 13.20 5.05
C LYS A 10 3.84 13.53 4.06
N ASP A 11 4.96 12.83 4.14
CA ASP A 11 6.07 12.95 3.21
C ASP A 11 5.71 12.37 1.82
N ALA A 12 6.13 13.05 0.76
CA ALA A 12 5.79 12.66 -0.61
C ALA A 12 6.60 11.46 -1.10
N ASN A 13 7.87 11.35 -0.70
CA ASN A 13 8.76 10.26 -1.09
C ASN A 13 8.35 8.98 -0.36
N ASP A 14 8.08 9.06 0.96
CA ASP A 14 7.56 7.94 1.75
C ASP A 14 6.27 7.36 1.10
N ALA A 15 5.38 8.24 0.61
CA ALA A 15 4.14 7.83 -0.06
C ALA A 15 4.38 7.19 -1.43
N GLU A 16 5.39 7.64 -2.16
CA GLU A 16 5.78 7.05 -3.44
C GLU A 16 6.37 5.66 -3.24
N ASP A 17 7.33 5.51 -2.32
CA ASP A 17 7.98 4.25 -1.99
C ASP A 17 6.98 3.18 -1.56
N VAL A 18 6.07 3.53 -0.63
CA VAL A 18 5.03 2.60 -0.17
C VAL A 18 4.10 2.15 -1.28
N VAL A 19 3.78 3.04 -2.22
CA VAL A 19 2.95 2.68 -3.37
C VAL A 19 3.70 1.73 -4.30
N GLN A 20 4.96 2.03 -4.61
CA GLN A 20 5.78 1.15 -5.46
C GLN A 20 5.87 -0.26 -4.87
N GLU A 21 6.21 -0.38 -3.59
CA GLU A 21 6.26 -1.68 -2.90
C GLU A 21 4.90 -2.39 -2.87
N ALA A 22 3.81 -1.65 -2.64
CA ALA A 22 2.48 -2.22 -2.63
C ALA A 22 2.08 -2.80 -3.99
N PHE A 23 2.44 -2.14 -5.10
CA PHE A 23 2.21 -2.67 -6.44
C PHE A 23 3.06 -3.91 -6.73
N ILE A 24 4.36 -3.90 -6.41
CA ILE A 24 5.24 -5.07 -6.55
C ILE A 24 4.66 -6.26 -5.76
N LYS A 25 4.22 -6.02 -4.53
CA LYS A 25 3.58 -7.05 -3.69
C LYS A 25 2.24 -7.53 -4.26
N ALA A 26 1.44 -6.63 -4.80
CA ALA A 26 0.16 -6.98 -5.41
C ALA A 26 0.35 -7.86 -6.65
N PHE A 27 1.26 -7.48 -7.55
CA PHE A 27 1.52 -8.25 -8.76
C PHE A 27 2.18 -9.61 -8.48
N SER A 28 3.11 -9.69 -7.53
CA SER A 28 3.69 -10.98 -7.12
C SER A 28 2.67 -11.93 -6.50
N LYS A 29 1.58 -11.40 -5.93
CA LYS A 29 0.47 -12.18 -5.35
C LYS A 29 -0.80 -12.15 -6.19
N LEU A 30 -0.71 -11.76 -7.47
CA LEU A 30 -1.89 -11.62 -8.32
C LEU A 30 -2.67 -12.93 -8.46
N HIS A 31 -1.99 -14.08 -8.45
CA HIS A 31 -2.60 -15.41 -8.46
C HIS A 31 -3.50 -15.70 -7.23
N GLN A 32 -3.37 -14.93 -6.14
CA GLN A 32 -4.19 -15.07 -4.93
C GLN A 32 -5.42 -14.15 -4.95
N TYR A 33 -5.50 -13.24 -5.93
CA TYR A 33 -6.66 -12.37 -6.06
C TYR A 33 -7.86 -13.19 -6.53
N LYS A 34 -8.84 -13.34 -5.64
CA LYS A 34 -10.17 -13.86 -5.97
C LYS A 34 -11.05 -12.67 -6.29
N ALA A 35 -11.68 -12.67 -7.46
CA ALA A 35 -12.49 -11.56 -7.98
C ALA A 35 -13.82 -11.30 -7.21
N GLU A 36 -13.83 -11.59 -5.90
CA GLU A 36 -14.92 -11.33 -4.95
C GLU A 36 -15.08 -9.83 -4.66
N VAL A 37 -14.00 -9.06 -4.82
CA VAL A 37 -13.99 -7.59 -4.75
C VAL A 37 -13.27 -7.03 -5.96
N THR A 38 -13.50 -5.77 -6.31
CA THR A 38 -12.76 -5.14 -7.41
C THR A 38 -11.25 -5.14 -7.14
N PHE A 39 -10.44 -5.27 -8.19
CA PHE A 39 -8.98 -5.23 -8.07
C PHE A 39 -8.51 -3.94 -7.37
N GLY A 40 -9.16 -2.80 -7.68
CA GLY A 40 -8.89 -1.53 -7.02
C GLY A 40 -9.16 -1.54 -5.51
N ALA A 41 -10.23 -2.18 -5.05
CA ALA A 41 -10.52 -2.33 -3.62
C ALA A 41 -9.50 -3.25 -2.93
N TRP A 42 -9.14 -4.36 -3.57
CA TRP A 42 -8.11 -5.28 -3.07
C TRP A 42 -6.74 -4.62 -2.96
N LEU A 43 -6.30 -3.93 -4.02
CA LEU A 43 -5.05 -3.19 -4.07
C LEU A 43 -5.01 -2.05 -3.04
N LYS A 44 -6.13 -1.33 -2.86
CA LYS A 44 -6.24 -0.28 -1.84
C LYS A 44 -5.95 -0.84 -0.44
N ARG A 45 -6.43 -2.05 -0.11
CA ARG A 45 -6.15 -2.70 1.18
C ARG A 45 -4.66 -2.98 1.37
N ILE A 46 -3.96 -3.39 0.32
CA ILE A 46 -2.51 -3.61 0.37
C ILE A 46 -1.77 -2.29 0.67
N VAL A 47 -2.12 -1.22 -0.05
CA VAL A 47 -1.52 0.11 0.13
C VAL A 47 -1.76 0.67 1.53
N VAL A 48 -2.98 0.55 2.05
CA VAL A 48 -3.33 1.00 3.41
C VAL A 48 -2.52 0.23 4.46
N ASN A 49 -2.47 -1.10 4.35
CA ASN A 49 -1.69 -1.92 5.28
C ASN A 49 -0.20 -1.55 5.24
N LYS A 50 0.37 -1.32 4.05
CA LYS A 50 1.77 -0.88 3.95
C LYS A 50 2.05 0.52 4.48
N SER A 51 1.12 1.44 4.30
CA SER A 51 1.24 2.77 4.90
C SER A 51 1.25 2.69 6.44
N ILE A 52 0.40 1.84 7.02
CA ILE A 52 0.36 1.61 8.47
C ILE A 52 1.64 0.93 8.98
N ASP A 53 2.12 -0.10 8.28
CA ASP A 53 3.35 -0.81 8.62
C ASP A 53 4.55 0.17 8.64
N PHE A 54 4.65 1.03 7.62
CA PHE A 54 5.70 2.05 7.50
C PHE A 54 5.68 3.06 8.66
N LEU A 55 4.50 3.55 9.04
CA LEU A 55 4.37 4.46 10.18
C LEU A 55 4.78 3.79 11.49
N LYS A 56 4.44 2.51 11.67
CA LYS A 56 4.85 1.75 12.86
C LYS A 56 6.36 1.58 12.93
N SER A 57 7.04 1.28 11.82
CA SER A 57 8.50 1.16 11.82
C SER A 57 9.19 2.49 12.13
N LYS A 58 8.66 3.60 11.59
CA LYS A 58 9.20 4.95 11.82
C LYS A 58 9.06 5.41 13.28
N ASN A 59 7.98 5.04 13.96
CA ASN A 59 7.76 5.39 15.37
C ASN A 59 8.57 4.53 16.35
N ASN A 60 9.06 3.38 15.92
CA ASN A 60 9.89 2.47 16.72
C ASN A 60 11.40 2.72 16.52
N SER A 61 11.78 3.76 15.77
CA SER A 61 13.17 4.15 15.46
C SER A 61 13.59 5.37 16.27
#